data_AF-A0A927JDG0-F1
#
_entry.id   AF-A0A927JDG0-F1
#
_cell.length_a   1.000
_cell.length_b   1.000
_cell.length_c   1.000
_cell.angle_alpha   90.00
_cell.angle_beta   90.00
_cell.angle_gamma   90.00
#
_symmetry.space_group_name_H-M   'P 1'
#
loop_
_entity.id
_entity.type
_entity.pdbx_description
1 polymer ?
#
loop_
_entity_poly.entity_id
_entity_poly.type
_entity_poly.pdbx_seq_one_letter_code
_entity_poly.pdbx_strand_id
1 'polypeptide(L)'
;MTLALGASSALVLTGCGAGQVTQTGVKVASVTGSAVEIGDLGLRNAHVVFEGDETAYPLDSADTASLVFTVVNNSATTGDTLLGIESFEAQVAMPEGAELEIPAGGVLEVGLAPQELEEEDADRPSVELSNMSSDVRPGLTVPFTFTFAEAGDVTVNVPIDAGAASQRTYVPAEPLGH
;
A
#
# COMPACT_ATOMS: atom_id res chain seq x y z
N MET A 1 -34.34 -72.14 8.01
CA MET A 1 -32.95 -72.64 7.95
C MET A 1 -32.38 -72.35 6.57
N THR A 2 -31.90 -71.13 6.33
CA THR A 2 -30.82 -70.86 5.35
C THR A 2 -30.13 -69.58 5.77
N LEU A 3 -28.92 -69.74 6.28
CA LEU A 3 -28.02 -68.70 6.77
C LEU A 3 -27.22 -68.19 5.55
N ALA A 4 -27.36 -66.93 5.16
CA ALA A 4 -26.54 -66.31 4.12
C ALA A 4 -25.60 -65.29 4.80
N LEU A 5 -24.32 -65.67 4.82
CA LEU A 5 -23.20 -64.95 5.42
C LEU A 5 -22.64 -63.98 4.38
N GLY A 6 -22.92 -62.68 4.50
CA GLY A 6 -22.35 -61.63 3.66
C GLY A 6 -21.45 -60.71 4.50
N ALA A 7 -20.15 -60.73 4.22
CA ALA A 7 -19.13 -60.01 4.97
C ALA A 7 -19.25 -58.48 4.82
N SER A 8 -19.38 -57.78 5.95
CA SER A 8 -19.34 -56.32 6.03
C SER A 8 -17.89 -55.83 6.05
N SER A 9 -17.39 -55.29 4.94
CA SER A 9 -16.12 -54.56 4.92
C SER A 9 -16.32 -53.17 5.52
N ALA A 10 -15.85 -52.97 6.76
CA ALA A 10 -15.75 -51.65 7.36
C ALA A 10 -14.60 -50.86 6.71
N LEU A 11 -14.92 -49.92 5.83
CA LEU A 11 -13.97 -48.91 5.36
C LEU A 11 -13.85 -47.84 6.45
N VAL A 12 -12.88 -48.00 7.35
CA VAL A 12 -12.44 -46.92 8.23
C VAL A 12 -11.59 -45.96 7.40
N LEU A 13 -12.25 -44.97 6.79
CA LEU A 13 -11.55 -43.82 6.21
C LEU A 13 -11.12 -42.92 7.38
N THR A 14 -9.89 -43.10 7.85
CA THR A 14 -9.20 -42.07 8.62
C THR A 14 -8.95 -40.88 7.69
N GLY A 15 -9.93 -40.00 7.58
CA GLY A 15 -9.75 -38.68 6.99
C GLY A 15 -8.85 -37.89 7.92
N CYS A 16 -7.57 -37.79 7.56
CA CYS A 16 -6.62 -36.88 8.20
C CYS A 16 -7.16 -35.45 8.02
N GLY A 17 -7.29 -34.71 9.11
CA GLY A 17 -7.94 -33.41 9.14
C GLY A 17 -7.30 -32.42 8.17
N ALA A 18 -8.08 -31.98 7.18
CA ALA A 18 -7.91 -30.65 6.61
C ALA A 18 -8.69 -29.69 7.52
N GLY A 19 -8.14 -29.41 8.71
CA GLY A 19 -8.61 -28.32 9.54
C GLY A 19 -8.33 -27.00 8.83
N GLN A 20 -9.39 -26.30 8.42
CA GLN A 20 -9.64 -24.88 8.70
C GLN A 20 -8.46 -23.88 8.60
N VAL A 21 -7.45 -24.14 7.78
CA VAL A 21 -6.38 -23.17 7.48
C VAL A 21 -6.08 -23.27 5.99
N THR A 22 -6.79 -22.47 5.22
CA THR A 22 -6.43 -22.20 3.82
C THR A 22 -5.13 -21.41 3.83
N GLN A 23 -4.03 -22.05 3.42
CA GLN A 23 -2.71 -21.41 3.34
C GLN A 23 -2.58 -20.42 2.16
N THR A 24 -3.70 -19.87 1.69
CA THR A 24 -3.80 -18.76 0.74
C THR A 24 -4.60 -17.57 1.31
N GLY A 25 -5.08 -17.65 2.56
CA GLY A 25 -5.86 -16.59 3.21
C GLY A 25 -5.05 -15.39 3.71
N VAL A 26 -3.72 -15.52 3.73
CA VAL A 26 -2.79 -14.38 3.85
C VAL A 26 -2.17 -14.13 2.49
N LYS A 27 -3.00 -13.76 1.52
CA LYS A 27 -2.51 -12.90 0.46
C LYS A 27 -2.28 -11.55 1.14
N VAL A 28 -1.07 -11.35 1.68
CA VAL A 28 -0.57 -9.98 1.83
C VAL A 28 -0.68 -9.41 0.43
N ALA A 29 -1.54 -8.40 0.27
CA ALA A 29 -1.53 -7.66 -0.97
C ALA A 29 -0.07 -7.25 -1.17
N SER A 30 0.52 -7.63 -2.31
CA SER A 30 1.81 -7.09 -2.73
C SER A 30 1.53 -5.66 -3.16
N VAL A 31 1.17 -4.83 -2.20
CA VAL A 31 0.98 -3.40 -2.40
C VAL A 31 2.34 -2.79 -2.13
N THR A 32 2.88 -2.09 -3.12
CA THR A 32 3.97 -1.17 -2.89
C THR A 32 3.43 -0.11 -1.94
N GLY A 33 3.74 -0.23 -0.65
CA GLY A 33 3.35 0.79 0.31
C GLY A 33 3.28 0.28 1.75
N SER A 34 3.42 1.23 2.68
CA SER A 34 3.33 0.96 4.11
C SER A 34 1.89 0.87 4.59
N ALA A 35 1.67 0.04 5.61
CA ALA A 35 0.38 -0.13 6.26
C ALA A 35 0.52 -0.02 7.79
N VAL A 36 -0.39 0.73 8.41
CA VAL A 36 -0.44 0.93 9.87
C VAL A 36 -1.89 1.11 10.32
N GLU A 37 -2.18 0.73 11.55
CA GLU A 37 -3.48 0.93 12.20
C GLU A 37 -3.34 1.96 13.33
N ILE A 38 -4.30 2.89 13.43
CA ILE A 38 -4.37 3.95 14.44
C ILE A 38 -5.82 4.05 14.92
N GLY A 39 -6.08 3.53 16.12
CA GLY A 39 -7.46 3.41 16.59
C GLY A 39 -8.28 2.55 15.62
N ASP A 40 -9.37 3.13 15.08
CA ASP A 40 -10.24 2.48 14.09
C ASP A 40 -9.80 2.74 12.63
N LEU A 41 -8.77 3.57 12.41
CA LEU A 41 -8.26 3.88 11.07
C LEU A 41 -7.19 2.88 10.63
N GLY A 42 -7.25 2.46 9.37
CA GLY A 42 -6.19 1.74 8.69
C GLY A 42 -5.61 2.58 7.56
N LEU A 43 -4.35 3.02 7.69
CA LEU A 43 -3.59 3.63 6.59
C LEU A 43 -2.91 2.53 5.78
N ARG A 44 -3.03 2.58 4.45
CA ARG A 44 -2.56 1.54 3.52
C ARG A 44 -2.01 2.17 2.25
N ASN A 45 -1.25 1.38 1.50
CA ASN A 45 -0.73 1.75 0.18
C ASN A 45 0.08 3.05 0.19
N ALA A 46 0.67 3.44 1.32
CA ALA A 46 1.42 4.68 1.40
C ALA A 46 2.75 4.54 0.65
N HIS A 47 2.94 5.27 -0.45
CA HIS A 47 4.18 5.31 -1.24
C HIS A 47 4.36 6.67 -1.93
N VAL A 48 5.61 7.03 -2.23
CA VAL A 48 5.94 8.23 -3.00
C VAL A 48 6.17 7.88 -4.46
N VAL A 49 5.56 8.64 -5.37
CA VAL A 49 5.71 8.50 -6.82
C VAL A 49 6.32 9.78 -7.40
N PHE A 50 7.34 9.69 -8.23
CA PHE A 50 7.94 10.85 -8.88
C PHE A 50 7.19 11.27 -10.15
N GLU A 51 7.08 12.58 -10.35
CA GLU A 51 6.52 13.16 -11.56
C GLU A 51 7.68 13.50 -12.52
N GLY A 52 8.16 12.52 -13.30
CA GLY A 52 9.30 12.75 -14.18
C GLY A 52 9.94 11.47 -14.73
N ASP A 53 11.14 11.59 -15.29
CA ASP A 53 11.93 10.43 -15.69
C ASP A 53 12.53 9.76 -14.46
N GLU A 54 11.86 8.71 -13.98
CA GLU A 54 12.22 7.93 -12.78
C GLU A 54 13.62 7.29 -12.84
N THR A 55 14.32 7.38 -13.98
CA THR A 55 15.67 6.83 -14.21
C THR A 55 16.79 7.84 -13.99
N ALA A 56 16.46 9.13 -13.90
CA ALA A 56 17.43 10.19 -13.65
C ALA A 56 17.80 10.25 -12.16
N TYR A 57 18.99 9.75 -11.82
CA TYR A 57 19.56 9.89 -10.49
C TYR A 57 20.92 10.65 -10.57
N PRO A 58 21.19 11.64 -9.70
CA PRO A 58 20.36 12.13 -8.60
C PRO A 58 19.11 12.89 -9.10
N LEU A 59 18.04 12.85 -8.30
CA LEU A 59 16.87 13.69 -8.49
C LEU A 59 17.29 15.16 -8.35
N ASP A 60 16.90 15.99 -9.29
CA ASP A 60 17.07 17.43 -9.21
C ASP A 60 16.14 17.98 -8.13
N SER A 61 16.57 19.00 -7.37
CA SER A 61 15.74 19.60 -6.32
C SER A 61 14.46 20.28 -6.85
N ALA A 62 14.31 20.36 -8.17
CA ALA A 62 13.13 20.83 -8.89
C ALA A 62 12.13 19.70 -9.23
N ASP A 63 12.51 18.43 -9.05
CA ASP A 63 11.62 17.29 -9.27
C ASP A 63 10.52 17.28 -8.20
N THR A 64 9.27 17.16 -8.65
CA THR A 64 8.10 17.00 -7.79
C THR A 64 7.74 15.53 -7.67
N ALA A 65 7.14 15.17 -6.54
CA ALA A 65 6.62 13.84 -6.30
C ALA A 65 5.22 13.93 -5.70
N SER A 66 4.42 12.89 -5.89
CA SER A 66 3.11 12.73 -5.27
C SER A 66 3.17 11.68 -4.17
N LEU A 67 2.52 11.96 -3.04
CA LEU A 67 2.27 10.98 -2.00
C LEU A 67 0.94 10.28 -2.26
N VAL A 68 0.98 8.97 -2.46
CA VAL A 68 -0.21 8.14 -2.71
C VAL A 68 -0.48 7.28 -1.48
N PHE A 69 -1.73 7.26 -1.00
CA PHE A 69 -2.15 6.43 0.12
C PHE A 69 -3.68 6.27 0.19
N THR A 70 -4.11 5.30 0.99
CA THR A 70 -5.53 5.03 1.29
C THR A 70 -5.74 4.99 2.79
N VAL A 71 -6.76 5.68 3.30
CA VAL A 71 -7.21 5.56 4.70
C VAL A 71 -8.58 4.88 4.72
N VAL A 72 -8.71 3.81 5.50
CA VAL A 72 -9.97 3.10 5.73
C VAL A 72 -10.43 3.38 7.15
N ASN A 73 -11.64 3.89 7.33
CA ASN A 73 -12.24 4.06 8.65
C ASN A 73 -13.16 2.88 8.97
N ASN A 74 -12.76 2.04 9.94
CA ASN A 74 -13.51 0.85 10.34
C ASN A 74 -14.58 1.15 11.41
N SER A 75 -14.69 2.39 11.88
CA SER A 75 -15.71 2.78 12.84
C SER A 75 -17.09 2.79 12.19
N ALA A 76 -18.07 2.18 12.86
CA ALA A 76 -19.44 2.16 12.37
C ALA A 76 -20.20 3.48 12.57
N THR A 77 -19.69 4.38 13.41
CA THR A 77 -20.44 5.57 13.88
C THR A 77 -19.63 6.85 13.94
N THR A 78 -18.31 6.78 13.94
CA THR A 78 -17.44 7.95 14.16
C THR A 78 -16.60 8.20 12.91
N GLY A 79 -16.75 9.39 12.32
CA GLY A 79 -15.84 9.86 11.26
C GLY A 79 -14.52 10.37 11.84
N ASP A 80 -13.54 10.60 10.98
CA ASP A 80 -12.30 11.27 11.32
C ASP A 80 -11.95 12.29 10.23
N THR A 81 -10.92 13.10 10.45
CA THR A 81 -10.44 14.11 9.52
C THR A 81 -8.92 14.10 9.53
N LEU A 82 -8.30 13.97 8.36
CA LEU A 82 -6.87 14.19 8.21
C LEU A 82 -6.59 15.70 8.18
N LEU A 83 -5.89 16.18 9.21
CA LEU A 83 -5.59 17.60 9.42
C LEU A 83 -4.26 18.03 8.81
N GLY A 84 -3.33 17.08 8.65
CA GLY A 84 -1.96 17.41 8.27
C GLY A 84 -1.11 16.19 7.93
N ILE A 85 -0.13 16.42 7.07
CA ILE A 85 0.95 15.49 6.78
C ILE A 85 2.26 16.29 6.80
N GLU A 86 3.26 15.79 7.50
CA GLU A 86 4.59 16.41 7.58
C GLU A 86 5.73 15.42 7.42
N SER A 87 6.86 15.89 6.92
CA SER A 87 8.12 15.14 6.87
C SER A 87 9.31 16.07 7.08
N PHE A 88 10.39 15.53 7.64
CA PHE A 88 11.66 16.24 7.74
C PHE A 88 12.47 16.21 6.44
N GLU A 89 12.17 15.26 5.54
CA GLU A 89 12.97 15.02 4.33
C GLU A 89 12.31 15.58 3.06
N ALA A 90 11.09 16.12 3.17
CA ALA A 90 10.35 16.72 2.06
C ALA A 90 9.41 17.83 2.56
N GLN A 91 9.20 18.85 1.74
CA GLN A 91 8.11 19.81 1.94
C GLN A 91 6.82 19.20 1.41
N VAL A 92 5.78 19.16 2.24
CA VAL A 92 4.48 18.56 1.93
C VAL A 92 3.46 19.65 1.66
N ALA A 93 2.81 19.60 0.51
CA ALA A 93 1.71 20.46 0.12
C ALA A 93 0.42 19.64 0.04
N MET A 94 -0.54 19.95 0.91
CA MET A 94 -1.90 19.41 0.87
C MET A 94 -2.82 20.32 0.03
N PRO A 95 -4.00 19.83 -0.44
CA PRO A 95 -4.93 20.65 -1.21
C PRO A 95 -5.34 21.94 -0.44
N GLU A 96 -5.70 23.00 -1.15
CA GLU A 96 -6.08 24.26 -0.49
C GLU A 96 -7.34 24.07 0.39
N GLY A 97 -7.21 24.37 1.70
CA GLY A 97 -8.28 24.17 2.69
C GLY A 97 -8.40 22.74 3.23
N ALA A 98 -7.41 21.87 2.99
CA ALA A 98 -7.48 20.44 3.22
C ALA A 98 -7.45 20.03 4.70
N GLU A 99 -8.62 20.09 5.31
CA GLU A 99 -9.08 19.04 6.21
C GLU A 99 -9.75 17.97 5.33
N LEU A 100 -9.17 16.77 5.24
CA LEU A 100 -9.75 15.69 4.44
C LEU A 100 -10.65 14.81 5.32
N GLU A 101 -11.96 14.89 5.09
CA GLU A 101 -12.94 14.13 5.86
C GLU A 101 -12.89 12.62 5.51
N ILE A 102 -13.03 11.80 6.53
CA ILE A 102 -13.04 10.33 6.46
C ILE A 102 -14.30 9.84 7.16
N PRO A 103 -15.42 9.66 6.44
CA PRO A 103 -16.69 9.25 7.03
C PRO A 103 -16.59 7.92 7.80
N ALA A 104 -17.48 7.72 8.77
CA ALA A 104 -17.62 6.42 9.44
C ALA A 104 -17.90 5.31 8.42
N GLY A 105 -17.12 4.22 8.46
CA GLY A 105 -17.19 3.12 7.49
C GLY A 105 -16.72 3.51 6.08
N GLY A 106 -16.15 4.70 5.93
CA GLY A 106 -15.71 5.27 4.66
C GLY A 106 -14.25 4.99 4.33
N VAL A 107 -13.87 5.46 3.14
CA VAL A 107 -12.50 5.38 2.63
C VAL A 107 -12.11 6.75 2.09
N LEU A 108 -10.89 7.18 2.37
CA LEU A 108 -10.23 8.33 1.76
C LEU A 108 -9.08 7.81 0.88
N GLU A 109 -9.11 8.12 -0.40
CA GLU A 109 -8.05 7.80 -1.35
C GLU A 109 -7.36 9.10 -1.76
N VAL A 110 -6.04 9.14 -1.65
CA VAL A 110 -5.22 10.32 -1.92
C VAL A 110 -4.15 9.96 -2.94
N GLY A 111 -4.01 10.83 -3.95
CA GLY A 111 -3.08 10.63 -5.05
C GLY A 111 -3.54 9.55 -6.04
N LEU A 112 -2.80 9.49 -7.15
CA LEU A 112 -2.99 8.58 -8.26
C LEU A 112 -1.64 8.00 -8.63
N ALA A 113 -1.52 6.67 -8.74
CA ALA A 113 -0.39 6.13 -9.47
C ALA A 113 -0.58 6.44 -10.97
N PRO A 114 0.47 6.80 -11.73
CA PRO A 114 0.39 7.17 -13.15
C PRO A 114 -0.29 6.13 -14.05
N GLN A 115 -0.37 4.88 -13.58
CA GLN A 115 -0.92 3.73 -14.30
C GLN A 115 -2.45 3.59 -14.11
N GLU A 116 -3.06 4.40 -13.25
CA GLU A 116 -4.45 4.26 -12.77
C GLU A 116 -5.34 5.45 -13.13
N LEU A 117 -4.93 6.32 -14.07
CA LEU A 117 -5.70 7.50 -14.45
C LEU A 117 -6.97 7.13 -15.24
N GLU A 118 -8.14 7.06 -14.58
CA GLU A 118 -9.47 7.00 -15.19
C GLU A 118 -10.20 8.36 -15.06
N GLU A 119 -11.19 8.64 -15.92
CA GLU A 119 -11.89 9.95 -15.95
C GLU A 119 -12.68 10.26 -14.66
N GLU A 120 -12.99 9.25 -13.84
CA GLU A 120 -13.68 9.38 -12.54
C GLU A 120 -12.74 9.84 -11.41
N ASP A 121 -11.43 9.90 -11.65
CA ASP A 121 -10.43 10.17 -10.61
C ASP A 121 -10.02 11.63 -10.48
N ALA A 122 -10.61 12.51 -11.28
CA ALA A 122 -10.29 13.94 -11.29
C ALA A 122 -10.64 14.66 -9.98
N ASP A 123 -11.51 14.08 -9.15
CA ASP A 123 -11.91 14.61 -7.84
C ASP A 123 -11.07 14.07 -6.67
N ARG A 124 -10.09 13.17 -6.90
CA ARG A 124 -9.24 12.67 -5.82
C ARG A 124 -8.30 13.78 -5.32
N PRO A 125 -8.18 13.99 -4.00
CA PRO A 125 -7.21 14.94 -3.46
C PRO A 125 -5.78 14.49 -3.78
N SER A 126 -4.92 15.44 -4.13
CA SER A 126 -3.49 15.21 -4.36
C SER A 126 -2.66 15.77 -3.20
N VAL A 127 -1.56 15.10 -2.86
CA VAL A 127 -0.56 15.60 -1.91
C VAL A 127 0.77 15.65 -2.65
N GLU A 128 1.27 16.86 -2.86
CA GLU A 128 2.51 17.11 -3.58
C GLU A 128 3.68 17.22 -2.60
N LEU A 129 4.81 16.67 -3.02
CA LEU A 129 6.08 16.68 -2.31
C LEU A 129 7.09 17.46 -3.14
N SER A 130 7.81 18.36 -2.48
CA SER A 130 8.86 19.16 -3.11
C SER A 130 10.07 19.28 -2.19
N ASN A 131 11.19 19.77 -2.76
CA ASN A 131 12.42 20.03 -2.01
C ASN A 131 12.89 18.81 -1.19
N MET A 132 12.84 17.62 -1.79
CA MET A 132 13.29 16.39 -1.12
C MET A 132 14.79 16.45 -0.83
N SER A 133 15.19 15.92 0.34
CA SER A 133 16.59 15.86 0.75
C SER A 133 17.44 15.04 -0.25
N SER A 134 18.69 15.43 -0.49
CA SER A 134 19.57 14.75 -1.45
C SER A 134 19.93 13.30 -1.06
N ASP A 135 19.61 12.90 0.18
CA ASP A 135 19.80 11.53 0.68
C ASP A 135 18.65 10.58 0.30
N VAL A 136 17.50 11.13 -0.10
CA VAL A 136 16.31 10.41 -0.59
C VAL A 136 16.66 9.70 -1.91
N ARG A 137 16.49 8.37 -1.94
CA ARG A 137 16.73 7.55 -3.14
C ARG A 137 15.61 6.52 -3.35
N PRO A 138 15.32 6.17 -4.61
CA PRO A 138 14.47 5.03 -4.94
C PRO A 138 14.81 3.77 -4.14
N GLY A 139 13.79 3.11 -3.58
CA GLY A 139 13.96 1.91 -2.76
C GLY A 139 14.34 2.17 -1.29
N LEU A 140 14.44 3.43 -0.86
CA LEU A 140 14.48 3.80 0.56
C LEU A 140 13.08 4.16 1.08
N THR A 141 12.94 4.25 2.40
CA THR A 141 11.71 4.71 3.06
C THR A 141 11.96 6.02 3.78
N VAL A 142 11.02 6.97 3.65
CA VAL A 142 11.07 8.28 4.32
C VAL A 142 9.95 8.32 5.38
N PRO A 143 10.23 8.79 6.60
CA PRO A 143 9.19 8.96 7.62
C PRO A 143 8.27 10.14 7.29
N PHE A 144 6.96 9.89 7.32
CA PHE A 144 5.90 10.89 7.26
C PHE A 144 5.04 10.78 8.51
N THR A 145 4.72 11.90 9.12
CA THR A 145 3.74 11.96 10.22
C THR A 145 2.42 12.45 9.67
N PHE A 146 1.37 11.68 9.91
CA PHE A 146 -0.02 12.00 9.59
C PHE A 146 -0.73 12.39 10.89
N THR A 147 -1.47 13.50 10.86
CA THR A 147 -2.23 14.00 12.00
C THR A 147 -3.71 13.89 11.73
N PHE A 148 -4.40 13.06 12.51
CA PHE A 148 -5.85 12.88 12.45
C PHE A 148 -6.52 13.58 13.65
N ALA A 149 -7.71 14.14 13.42
CA ALA A 149 -8.46 14.87 14.44
C ALA A 149 -8.86 13.98 15.63
N GLU A 150 -9.35 12.77 15.36
CA GLU A 150 -9.84 11.85 16.39
C GLU A 150 -8.81 10.76 16.72
N ALA A 151 -8.17 10.15 15.71
CA ALA A 151 -7.18 9.09 15.91
C ALA A 151 -5.80 9.59 16.40
N GLY A 152 -5.50 10.88 16.25
CA GLY A 152 -4.23 11.48 16.63
C GLY A 152 -3.10 11.27 15.60
N ASP A 153 -1.85 11.37 16.08
CA ASP A 153 -0.67 11.35 15.20
C ASP A 153 -0.12 9.94 14.96
N VAL A 154 0.37 9.70 13.75
CA VAL A 154 1.08 8.46 13.39
C VAL A 154 2.21 8.72 12.41
N THR A 155 3.37 8.14 12.71
CA THR A 155 4.52 8.17 11.80
C THR A 155 4.64 6.87 11.03
N VAL A 156 4.78 6.99 9.71
CA VAL A 156 4.82 5.89 8.76
C VAL A 156 6.05 6.02 7.89
N ASN A 157 6.82 4.94 7.77
CA ASN A 157 7.97 4.89 6.87
C ASN A 157 7.48 4.60 5.45
N VAL A 158 7.33 5.63 4.64
CA VAL A 158 6.77 5.54 3.29
C VAL A 158 7.87 5.19 2.29
N PRO A 159 7.78 4.05 1.58
CA PRO A 159 8.72 3.71 0.52
C PRO A 159 8.63 4.70 -0.64
N ILE A 160 9.78 4.98 -1.22
CA ILE A 160 9.90 5.74 -2.45
C ILE A 160 9.85 4.74 -3.60
N ASP A 161 8.80 4.84 -4.42
CA ASP A 161 8.69 4.02 -5.61
C ASP A 161 9.87 4.31 -6.54
N ALA A 162 10.41 3.24 -7.12
CA ALA A 162 11.56 3.31 -7.99
C ALA A 162 11.19 3.28 -9.47
N GLY A 163 9.89 3.32 -9.76
CA GLY A 163 9.36 3.25 -11.11
C GLY A 163 9.56 1.89 -11.77
N ALA A 164 8.98 1.74 -12.95
CA ALA A 164 9.14 0.54 -13.78
C ALA A 164 10.61 0.24 -14.15
N ALA A 165 11.51 1.21 -14.01
CA ALA A 165 12.93 1.10 -14.30
C ALA A 165 13.72 0.17 -13.37
N SER A 166 13.18 -0.18 -12.20
CA SER A 166 13.80 -1.16 -11.31
C SER A 166 13.59 -2.63 -11.71
N GLN A 167 12.83 -2.88 -12.78
CA GLN A 167 12.79 -4.21 -13.39
C GLN A 167 14.17 -4.53 -13.98
N ARG A 168 15.01 -5.20 -13.19
CA ARG A 168 16.22 -5.86 -13.71
C ARG A 168 15.78 -6.83 -14.80
N THR A 169 15.93 -6.41 -16.06
CA THR A 169 15.89 -7.36 -17.17
C THR A 169 17.09 -8.29 -16.97
N TYR A 170 16.81 -9.48 -16.46
CA TYR A 170 17.81 -10.54 -16.45
C TYR A 170 18.13 -10.87 -17.91
N VAL A 171 19.29 -10.41 -18.38
CA VAL A 171 19.88 -10.86 -19.63
C VAL A 171 20.66 -12.13 -19.29
N PRO A 172 20.16 -13.34 -19.60
CA PRO A 172 20.96 -14.54 -19.41
C PRO A 172 22.26 -14.39 -20.20
N ALA A 173 23.39 -14.62 -19.55
CA ALA A 173 24.67 -14.67 -20.24
C ALA A 173 24.61 -15.76 -21.32
N GLU A 174 24.93 -15.38 -22.57
CA GLU A 174 25.03 -16.33 -23.66
C GLU A 174 26.06 -17.43 -23.28
N PRO A 175 25.73 -18.72 -23.44
CA PRO A 175 26.69 -19.77 -23.12
C PRO A 175 27.89 -19.65 -24.06
N LEU A 176 29.09 -19.54 -23.47
CA LEU A 176 30.35 -19.58 -24.21
C LEU A 176 30.43 -20.94 -24.91
N GLY A 177 30.24 -20.92 -26.23
CA GLY A 177 30.38 -22.11 -27.07
C GLY A 177 31.79 -22.69 -26.97
N HIS A 178 31.85 -23.99 -26.67
CA HIS A 178 33.04 -24.83 -26.80
C HIS A 178 33.19 -25.36 -28.22
#